data_AF-A0A241VVG6-F1
#
_entry.id   AF-A0A241VVG6-F1
#
_cell.length_a   1.000
_cell.length_b   1.000
_cell.length_c   1.000
_cell.angle_alpha   90.00
_cell.angle_beta   90.00
_cell.angle_gamma   90.00
#
_symmetry.space_group_name_H-M   'P 1'
#
loop_
_entity.id
_entity.type
_entity.pdbx_description
1 polymer ?
#
loop_
_entity_poly.entity_id
_entity_poly.type
_entity_poly.pdbx_seq_one_letter_code
_entity_poly.pdbx_strand_id
1 'polypeptide(L)'
;MKKKYILGFVVFILGCQNANHQSLDRKITVNPSLKLSYSIIGSEEKPALAVIGNLISSVSLKEVLIKEQFDFARIECDKLNEFKPYAYLKVKDEKRKTNTFQSDFLLKICPEDDANSEHCVKNIEDFRNRIKTNLSCEVVFGGMTKSKIIISNRFKIDKNQILNAEEYALE
;
A
#
# COMPACT_ATOMS: atom_id res chain seq x y z
N MET A 1 -54.29 25.46 -23.91
CA MET A 1 -52.89 25.46 -24.39
C MET A 1 -51.98 25.57 -23.17
N LYS A 2 -51.34 24.48 -22.71
CA LYS A 2 -49.90 24.15 -22.92
C LYS A 2 -48.99 25.35 -22.59
N LYS A 3 -48.35 25.44 -21.41
CA LYS A 3 -46.97 25.00 -21.05
C LYS A 3 -46.46 26.06 -20.03
N LYS A 4 -45.53 25.89 -19.10
CA LYS A 4 -44.70 24.80 -18.58
C LYS A 4 -44.10 25.34 -17.26
N TYR A 5 -43.99 24.48 -16.25
CA TYR A 5 -43.21 24.71 -15.04
C TYR A 5 -41.71 24.73 -15.39
N ILE A 6 -40.95 25.66 -14.83
CA ILE A 6 -39.49 25.60 -14.80
C ILE A 6 -39.08 25.48 -13.34
N LEU A 7 -38.88 24.25 -12.91
CA LEU A 7 -38.25 23.90 -11.64
C LEU A 7 -36.73 23.99 -11.87
N GLY A 8 -36.10 25.06 -11.38
CA GLY A 8 -34.65 25.23 -11.46
C GLY A 8 -33.96 24.26 -10.51
N PHE A 9 -33.51 23.11 -11.01
CA PHE A 9 -32.62 22.21 -10.30
C PHE A 9 -31.21 22.77 -10.37
N VAL A 10 -30.79 23.49 -9.32
CA VAL A 10 -29.40 23.88 -9.14
C VAL A 10 -28.66 22.67 -8.59
N VAL A 11 -28.04 21.89 -9.49
CA VAL A 11 -27.10 20.84 -9.12
C VAL A 11 -25.78 21.52 -8.76
N PHE A 12 -25.53 21.71 -7.46
CA PHE A 12 -24.18 22.01 -6.97
C PHE A 12 -23.33 20.75 -7.17
N ILE A 13 -22.64 20.67 -8.30
CA ILE A 13 -21.49 19.79 -8.47
C ILE A 13 -20.33 20.46 -7.71
N LEU A 14 -20.32 20.31 -6.39
CA LEU A 14 -19.12 20.58 -5.60
C LEU A 14 -18.07 19.57 -6.07
N GLY A 15 -17.08 20.10 -6.76
CA GLY A 15 -16.05 19.32 -7.44
C GLY A 15 -15.39 18.32 -6.50
N CYS A 16 -15.20 17.11 -7.01
CA CYS A 16 -14.23 16.16 -6.49
C CYS A 16 -12.84 16.78 -6.63
N GLN A 17 -12.41 17.58 -5.65
CA GLN A 17 -11.05 18.08 -5.58
C GLN A 17 -10.28 17.35 -4.48
N ASN A 18 -9.30 16.60 -4.95
CA ASN A 18 -8.20 15.95 -4.26
C ASN A 18 -8.57 14.91 -3.19
N ALA A 19 -8.14 13.67 -3.47
CA ALA A 19 -7.76 12.71 -2.45
C ALA A 19 -6.52 13.23 -1.69
N ASN A 20 -6.65 14.36 -1.01
CA ASN A 20 -5.69 14.79 0.00
C ASN A 20 -5.85 13.81 1.15
N HIS A 21 -4.92 12.87 1.20
CA HIS A 21 -4.75 12.00 2.36
C HIS A 21 -4.63 12.91 3.58
N GLN A 22 -5.53 12.74 4.55
CA GLN A 22 -5.36 13.37 5.85
C GLN A 22 -4.14 12.73 6.52
N SER A 23 -3.52 13.39 7.49
CA SER A 23 -2.44 12.77 8.28
C SER A 23 -2.73 12.93 9.76
N LEU A 24 -2.28 11.98 10.57
CA LEU A 24 -2.29 12.14 12.02
C LEU A 24 -1.40 13.31 12.45
N ASP A 25 -1.81 14.03 13.50
CA ASP A 25 -1.02 15.11 14.11
C ASP A 25 0.38 14.64 14.55
N ARG A 26 0.49 13.36 14.95
CA ARG A 26 1.76 12.70 15.24
C ARG A 26 1.85 11.41 14.44
N LYS A 27 2.83 11.35 13.55
CA LYS A 27 3.14 10.17 12.74
C LYS A 27 3.78 9.09 13.61
N ILE A 28 3.31 7.87 13.44
CA ILE A 28 3.86 6.66 14.07
C ILE A 28 5.20 6.33 13.42
N THR A 29 6.22 6.05 14.23
CA THR A 29 7.49 5.55 13.71
C THR A 29 7.35 4.09 13.28
N VAL A 30 7.62 3.84 12.00
CA VAL A 30 7.67 2.51 11.40
C VAL A 30 8.99 2.31 10.68
N ASN A 31 9.49 1.08 10.70
CA ASN A 31 10.70 0.67 9.99
C ASN A 31 10.49 -0.69 9.31
N PRO A 32 10.79 -0.83 8.02
CA PRO A 32 10.75 -2.13 7.38
C PRO A 32 11.87 -3.03 7.90
N SER A 33 11.65 -4.34 7.81
CA SER A 33 12.66 -5.34 8.11
C SER A 33 13.86 -5.24 7.19
N LEU A 34 15.01 -5.65 7.70
CA LEU A 34 16.21 -5.79 6.88
C LEU A 34 16.21 -7.05 6.01
N LYS A 35 15.44 -8.08 6.39
CA LYS A 35 15.36 -9.34 5.63
C LYS A 35 14.04 -9.39 4.85
N LEU A 36 14.15 -9.39 3.53
CA LEU A 36 13.05 -9.58 2.60
C LEU A 36 13.15 -10.96 1.95
N SER A 37 12.01 -11.51 1.58
CA SER A 37 11.89 -12.68 0.74
C SER A 37 11.05 -12.33 -0.48
N TYR A 38 11.12 -13.12 -1.54
CA TYR A 38 10.25 -12.94 -2.69
C TYR A 38 9.60 -14.26 -3.12
N SER A 39 8.48 -14.16 -3.82
CA SER A 39 7.85 -15.28 -4.52
C SER A 39 7.25 -14.78 -5.83
N ILE A 40 7.02 -15.67 -6.78
CA ILE A 40 6.28 -15.37 -8.00
C ILE A 40 4.87 -15.90 -7.83
N ILE A 41 3.88 -15.00 -7.91
CA ILE A 41 2.46 -15.34 -7.73
C ILE A 41 1.63 -14.92 -8.93
N GLY A 42 0.41 -15.45 -9.03
CA GLY A 42 -0.45 -15.25 -10.20
C GLY A 42 -0.44 -16.47 -11.11
N SER A 43 -1.04 -16.34 -12.29
CA SER A 43 -0.99 -17.39 -13.31
C SER A 43 0.31 -17.31 -14.11
N GLU A 44 0.64 -18.36 -14.86
CA GLU A 44 1.76 -18.34 -15.80
C GLU A 44 1.67 -17.21 -16.83
N GLU A 45 0.44 -16.85 -17.23
CA GLU A 45 0.18 -15.75 -18.17
C GLU A 45 0.33 -14.36 -17.52
N LYS A 46 0.10 -14.25 -16.20
CA LYS A 46 0.12 -13.00 -15.44
C LYS A 46 0.92 -13.17 -14.14
N PRO A 47 2.22 -13.49 -14.23
CA PRO A 47 3.06 -13.62 -13.06
C PRO A 47 3.35 -12.24 -12.48
N ALA A 48 3.45 -12.17 -11.15
CA ALA A 48 3.82 -10.99 -10.42
C ALA A 48 4.83 -11.34 -9.32
N LEU A 49 5.89 -10.55 -9.25
CA LEU A 49 6.84 -10.56 -8.15
C LEU A 49 6.14 -10.06 -6.88
N ALA A 50 6.03 -10.92 -5.88
CA ALA A 50 5.58 -10.59 -4.55
C ALA A 50 6.76 -10.52 -3.60
N VAL A 51 7.02 -9.33 -3.05
CA VAL A 51 8.05 -9.14 -2.02
C VAL A 51 7.39 -9.22 -0.66
N ILE A 52 7.90 -10.11 0.18
CA ILE A 52 7.38 -10.38 1.51
C ILE A 52 8.39 -9.83 2.52
N GLY A 53 7.87 -9.13 3.52
CA GLY A 53 8.69 -8.61 4.60
C GLY A 53 7.84 -8.34 5.84
N ASN A 54 8.45 -7.69 6.81
CA ASN A 54 7.74 -7.23 8.00
C ASN A 54 8.00 -5.74 8.24
N LEU A 55 7.03 -5.09 8.86
CA LEU A 55 7.09 -3.71 9.30
C LEU A 55 7.07 -3.69 10.82
N ILE A 56 8.06 -3.02 11.40
CA ILE A 56 8.18 -2.85 12.85
C ILE A 56 7.63 -1.47 13.21
N SER A 57 6.70 -1.43 14.16
CA SER A 57 6.12 -0.19 14.69
C SER A 57 6.30 -0.09 16.20
N SER A 58 6.37 1.14 16.70
CA SER A 58 6.41 1.42 18.15
C SER A 58 5.05 1.27 18.83
N VAL A 59 3.96 1.24 18.06
CA VAL A 59 2.58 1.08 18.55
C VAL A 59 1.86 -0.01 17.76
N SER A 60 0.79 -0.57 18.35
CA SER A 60 -0.03 -1.58 17.68
C SER A 60 -0.82 -0.95 16.53
N LEU A 61 -0.52 -1.37 15.30
CA LEU A 61 -1.25 -0.91 14.11
C LEU A 61 -2.64 -1.54 14.07
N LYS A 62 -2.80 -2.75 14.59
CA LYS A 62 -4.08 -3.41 14.81
C LYS A 62 -5.01 -2.60 15.69
N GLU A 63 -4.52 -2.12 16.84
CA GLU A 63 -5.34 -1.32 17.74
C GLU A 63 -5.78 -0.01 17.10
N VAL A 64 -4.88 0.67 16.38
CA VAL A 64 -5.23 1.90 15.65
C VAL A 64 -6.31 1.61 14.61
N LEU A 65 -6.18 0.51 13.84
CA LEU A 65 -7.15 0.13 12.81
C LEU A 65 -8.54 -0.07 13.42
N ILE A 66 -8.62 -0.78 14.55
CA ILE A 66 -9.88 -1.12 15.22
C ILE A 66 -10.50 0.09 15.91
N LYS A 67 -9.72 0.83 16.71
CA LYS A 67 -10.22 1.98 17.49
C LYS A 67 -10.77 3.08 16.59
N GLU A 68 -10.04 3.38 15.53
CA GLU A 68 -10.45 4.39 14.54
C GLU A 68 -11.38 3.82 13.46
N GLN A 69 -11.77 2.53 13.57
CA GLN A 69 -12.68 1.80 12.68
C GLN A 69 -12.34 1.99 11.18
N PHE A 70 -11.09 1.72 10.81
CA PHE A 70 -10.65 1.65 9.42
C PHE A 70 -10.84 0.23 8.88
N ASP A 71 -11.10 0.10 7.58
CA ASP A 71 -11.34 -1.21 6.95
C ASP A 71 -10.06 -1.88 6.50
N PHE A 72 -9.06 -1.08 6.11
CA PHE A 72 -7.79 -1.60 5.60
C PHE A 72 -6.58 -0.79 6.09
N ALA A 73 -5.44 -1.48 6.06
CA ALA A 73 -4.10 -0.94 6.21
C ALA A 73 -3.26 -1.38 5.00
N ARG A 74 -2.51 -0.44 4.42
CA ARG A 74 -1.57 -0.75 3.32
C ARG A 74 -0.34 0.13 3.39
N ILE A 75 0.72 -0.32 2.73
CA ILE A 75 1.88 0.50 2.45
C ILE A 75 1.67 1.11 1.06
N GLU A 76 1.77 2.43 0.95
CA GLU A 76 1.77 3.13 -0.33
C GLU A 76 3.16 3.73 -0.57
N CYS A 77 3.70 3.54 -1.77
CA CYS A 77 4.95 4.15 -2.17
C CYS A 77 4.73 5.23 -3.22
N ASP A 78 5.71 6.12 -3.35
CA ASP A 78 5.72 7.12 -4.41
C ASP A 78 5.57 6.46 -5.79
N LYS A 79 4.91 7.17 -6.70
CA LYS A 79 4.76 6.74 -8.09
C LYS A 79 6.13 6.62 -8.75
N LEU A 80 6.35 5.53 -9.48
CA LEU A 80 7.58 5.23 -10.21
C LEU A 80 7.22 4.96 -11.67
N ASN A 81 7.46 5.92 -12.56
CA ASN A 81 7.04 5.84 -13.96
C ASN A 81 5.54 5.49 -14.07
N GLU A 82 5.22 4.38 -14.72
CA GLU A 82 3.85 3.83 -14.85
C GLU A 82 3.33 3.11 -13.60
N PHE A 83 4.19 2.83 -12.62
CA PHE A 83 3.86 2.02 -11.45
C PHE A 83 3.45 2.85 -10.24
N LYS A 84 2.56 2.28 -9.43
CA LYS A 84 2.25 2.76 -8.09
C LYS A 84 2.41 1.59 -7.11
N PRO A 85 3.62 1.35 -6.58
CA PRO A 85 3.86 0.23 -5.69
C PRO A 85 2.99 0.34 -4.44
N TYR A 86 2.34 -0.75 -4.07
CA TYR A 86 1.61 -0.84 -2.82
C TYR A 86 1.76 -2.23 -2.20
N ALA A 87 1.78 -2.29 -0.88
CA ALA A 87 1.82 -3.54 -0.14
C ALA A 87 0.56 -3.73 0.69
N TYR A 88 0.00 -4.93 0.63
CA TYR A 88 -0.97 -5.36 1.62
C TYR A 88 -0.27 -5.52 2.98
N LEU A 89 -0.81 -4.90 4.03
CA LEU A 89 -0.23 -4.96 5.38
C LEU A 89 -1.13 -5.79 6.29
N LYS A 90 -0.64 -6.95 6.74
CA LYS A 90 -1.34 -7.89 7.63
C LYS A 90 -1.32 -7.41 9.08
N VAL A 91 -2.00 -6.31 9.36
CA VAL A 91 -2.05 -5.74 10.73
C VAL A 91 -2.86 -6.61 11.70
N LYS A 92 -3.85 -7.38 11.22
CA LYS A 92 -4.68 -8.22 12.11
C LYS A 92 -3.91 -9.36 12.77
N ASP A 93 -2.87 -9.84 12.07
CA ASP A 93 -1.96 -10.91 12.48
C ASP A 93 -0.67 -10.37 13.10
N GLU A 94 -0.66 -9.10 13.56
CA GLU A 94 0.55 -8.53 14.13
C GLU A 94 1.06 -9.32 15.34
N LYS A 95 2.38 -9.44 15.44
CA LYS A 95 3.07 -10.11 16.54
C LYS A 95 3.65 -9.05 17.47
N ARG A 96 3.26 -9.11 18.75
CA ARG A 96 3.92 -8.31 19.79
C ARG A 96 5.29 -8.90 20.08
N LYS A 97 6.31 -8.06 19.96
CA LYS A 97 7.66 -8.26 20.52
C LYS A 97 7.80 -7.34 21.74
N THR A 98 8.83 -7.55 22.57
CA THR A 98 8.99 -6.89 23.89
C THR A 98 8.45 -5.46 23.95
N ASN A 99 8.94 -4.58 23.06
CA ASN A 99 8.57 -3.15 23.01
C ASN A 99 8.11 -2.68 21.61
N THR A 100 7.83 -3.61 20.69
CA THR A 100 7.51 -3.27 19.30
C THR A 100 6.47 -4.22 18.75
N PHE A 101 5.76 -3.80 17.71
CA PHE A 101 4.79 -4.63 17.02
C PHE A 101 5.31 -4.92 15.62
N GLN A 102 5.11 -6.15 15.16
CA GLN A 102 5.53 -6.59 13.85
C GLN A 102 4.30 -6.96 13.02
N SER A 103 4.12 -6.31 11.88
CA SER A 103 3.09 -6.68 10.89
C SER A 103 3.77 -7.15 9.60
N ASP A 104 3.36 -8.29 9.08
CA ASP A 104 3.89 -8.79 7.82
C ASP A 104 3.25 -8.02 6.65
N PHE A 105 4.01 -7.80 5.57
CA PHE A 105 3.50 -7.17 4.36
C PHE A 105 3.82 -8.00 3.12
N LEU A 106 2.98 -7.85 2.10
CA LEU A 106 3.19 -8.40 0.77
C LEU A 106 3.07 -7.26 -0.24
N LEU A 107 4.20 -6.91 -0.84
CA LEU A 107 4.35 -5.84 -1.82
C LEU A 107 4.27 -6.42 -3.23
N LYS A 108 3.39 -5.85 -4.04
CA LYS A 108 3.37 -6.02 -5.49
C LYS A 108 3.68 -4.68 -6.14
N ILE A 109 4.35 -4.72 -7.28
CA ILE A 109 4.62 -3.53 -8.08
C ILE A 109 3.86 -3.64 -9.39
N CYS A 110 2.72 -2.95 -9.45
CA CYS A 110 1.81 -2.97 -10.58
C CYS A 110 1.47 -1.53 -11.02
N PRO A 111 0.96 -1.35 -12.24
CA PRO A 111 0.35 -0.10 -12.64
C PRO A 111 -0.77 0.31 -11.67
N GLU A 112 -1.02 1.62 -11.63
CA GLU A 112 -1.95 2.24 -10.69
C GLU A 112 -3.33 1.53 -10.67
N ASP A 113 -3.73 1.12 -9.46
CA ASP A 113 -5.02 0.50 -9.12
C ASP A 113 -5.35 -0.87 -9.74
N ASP A 114 -4.40 -1.54 -10.41
CA ASP A 114 -4.62 -2.90 -10.95
C ASP A 114 -3.59 -3.93 -10.44
N ALA A 115 -3.96 -4.62 -9.36
CA ALA A 115 -3.21 -5.71 -8.73
C ALA A 115 -2.99 -6.95 -9.60
N ASN A 116 -3.76 -7.06 -10.67
CA ASN A 116 -3.85 -8.21 -11.55
C ASN A 116 -3.44 -7.85 -12.98
N SER A 117 -2.82 -6.69 -13.15
CA SER A 117 -2.33 -6.21 -14.44
C SER A 117 -1.26 -7.16 -14.98
N GLU A 118 -1.32 -7.44 -16.28
CA GLU A 118 -0.25 -8.15 -16.98
C GLU A 118 1.07 -7.36 -17.04
N HIS A 119 1.02 -6.06 -16.71
CA HIS A 119 2.16 -5.16 -16.67
C HIS A 119 2.81 -5.05 -15.28
N CYS A 120 2.33 -5.80 -14.28
CA CYS A 120 3.03 -5.95 -13.01
C CYS A 120 4.48 -6.39 -13.24
N VAL A 121 5.36 -6.00 -12.32
CA VAL A 121 6.74 -6.50 -12.30
C VAL A 121 6.69 -8.02 -12.11
N LYS A 122 7.24 -8.76 -13.05
CA LYS A 122 6.99 -10.20 -13.17
C LYS A 122 7.90 -11.08 -12.31
N ASN A 123 9.16 -10.69 -12.18
CA ASN A 123 10.21 -11.42 -11.47
C ASN A 123 11.36 -10.48 -11.06
N ILE A 124 12.41 -11.03 -10.43
CA ILE A 124 13.59 -10.26 -9.97
C ILE A 124 14.36 -9.60 -11.12
N GLU A 125 14.46 -10.25 -12.28
CA GLU A 125 15.14 -9.67 -13.44
C GLU A 125 14.36 -8.47 -14.00
N ASP A 126 13.04 -8.60 -14.14
CA ASP A 126 12.16 -7.51 -14.55
C ASP A 126 12.21 -6.35 -13.54
N PHE A 127 12.23 -6.65 -12.24
CA PHE A 127 12.45 -5.65 -11.18
C PHE A 127 13.77 -4.90 -11.38
N ARG A 128 14.88 -5.64 -11.58
CA ARG A 128 16.21 -5.06 -11.84
C ARG A 128 16.20 -4.13 -13.06
N ASN A 129 15.45 -4.51 -14.09
CA ASN A 129 15.40 -3.78 -15.36
C ASN A 129 14.52 -2.52 -15.28
N ARG A 130 13.39 -2.56 -14.57
CA ARG A 130 12.40 -1.48 -14.55
C ARG A 130 12.52 -0.56 -13.33
N ILE A 131 12.95 -1.08 -12.18
CA ILE A 131 13.00 -0.34 -10.92
C ILE A 131 14.46 0.03 -10.58
N LYS A 132 14.79 1.32 -10.72
CA LYS A 132 16.16 1.82 -10.56
C LYS A 132 16.44 2.49 -9.22
N THR A 133 15.40 2.78 -8.44
CA THR A 133 15.46 3.57 -7.20
C THR A 133 14.91 2.79 -6.03
N ASN A 134 15.24 3.24 -4.81
CA ASN A 134 14.60 2.74 -3.59
C ASN A 134 13.14 3.18 -3.54
N LEU A 135 12.28 2.37 -2.94
CA LEU A 135 10.88 2.70 -2.78
C LEU A 135 10.72 3.58 -1.53
N SER A 136 10.15 4.78 -1.70
CA SER A 136 9.83 5.69 -0.61
C SER A 136 8.35 5.51 -0.28
N CYS A 137 8.06 5.03 0.92
CA CYS A 137 6.73 4.54 1.27
C CYS A 137 6.24 5.06 2.62
N GLU A 138 4.93 4.96 2.83
CA GLU A 138 4.25 5.28 4.08
C GLU A 138 3.09 4.30 4.33
N VAL A 139 2.67 4.19 5.59
CA VAL A 139 1.50 3.41 5.96
C VAL A 139 0.27 4.29 5.86
N VAL A 140 -0.71 3.80 5.13
CA VAL A 140 -2.00 4.45 4.91
C VAL A 140 -3.12 3.55 5.41
N PHE A 141 -4.00 4.12 6.22
CA PHE A 141 -5.25 3.49 6.63
C PHE A 141 -6.41 4.12 5.86
N GLY A 142 -7.46 3.34 5.61
CA GLY A 142 -8.64 3.85 4.93
C GLY A 142 -9.83 2.92 5.08
N GLY A 143 -10.96 3.33 4.51
CA GLY A 143 -12.17 2.52 4.50
C GLY A 143 -13.04 2.79 3.30
N MET A 144 -14.11 2.02 3.14
CA MET A 144 -15.13 2.21 2.10
C MET A 144 -15.78 3.59 2.23
N THR A 145 -16.04 4.04 3.46
CA THR A 145 -16.70 5.31 3.77
C THR A 145 -15.74 6.34 4.39
N LYS A 146 -14.50 5.96 4.67
CA LYS A 146 -13.50 6.81 5.32
C LYS A 146 -12.41 7.22 4.36
N SER A 147 -12.10 8.53 4.36
CA SER A 147 -10.94 9.05 3.66
C SER A 147 -9.67 8.37 4.14
N LYS A 148 -8.73 8.22 3.21
CA LYS A 148 -7.43 7.64 3.53
C LYS A 148 -6.64 8.61 4.43
N ILE A 149 -5.97 8.06 5.43
CA ILE A 149 -5.10 8.77 6.36
C ILE A 149 -3.70 8.17 6.36
N ILE A 150 -2.68 9.04 6.28
CA ILE A 150 -1.29 8.66 6.48
C ILE A 150 -1.02 8.60 7.98
N ILE A 151 -0.61 7.42 8.46
CA ILE A 151 -0.41 7.20 9.89
C ILE A 151 1.06 7.14 10.30
N SER A 152 1.98 6.96 9.35
CA SER A 152 3.39 6.76 9.66
C SER A 152 4.33 7.84 9.12
N ASN A 153 5.56 7.86 9.64
CA ASN A 153 6.66 8.49 8.92
C ASN A 153 6.87 7.79 7.58
N ARG A 154 7.54 8.51 6.68
CA ARG A 154 8.02 7.95 5.43
C ARG A 154 9.24 7.08 5.71
N PHE A 155 9.29 5.91 5.09
CA PHE A 155 10.36 4.93 5.21
C PHE A 155 10.80 4.45 3.84
N LYS A 156 11.98 3.84 3.76
CA LYS A 156 12.55 3.35 2.50
C LYS A 156 12.58 1.83 2.49
N ILE A 157 12.14 1.23 1.39
CA ILE A 157 12.45 -0.16 1.06
C ILE A 157 13.61 -0.11 0.07
N ASP A 158 14.77 -0.64 0.47
CA ASP A 158 15.97 -0.62 -0.36
C ASP A 158 15.80 -1.58 -1.54
N LYS A 159 16.06 -1.10 -2.76
CA LYS A 159 15.96 -1.95 -3.96
C LYS A 159 16.94 -3.12 -3.90
N ASN A 160 18.10 -2.94 -3.28
CA ASN A 160 19.12 -3.98 -3.17
C ASN A 160 18.69 -5.07 -2.20
N GLN A 161 17.89 -4.75 -1.18
CA GLN A 161 17.28 -5.77 -0.32
C GLN A 161 16.28 -6.63 -1.09
N ILE A 162 15.55 -6.05 -2.05
CA ILE A 162 14.65 -6.79 -2.94
C ILE A 162 15.46 -7.66 -3.91
N LEU A 163 16.49 -7.11 -4.53
CA LEU A 163 17.35 -7.83 -5.49
C LEU A 163 18.11 -9.01 -4.87
N ASN A 164 18.41 -8.92 -3.57
CA ASN A 164 19.13 -9.95 -2.81
C ASN A 164 18.19 -10.79 -1.92
N ALA A 165 16.87 -10.64 -2.07
CA ALA A 165 15.91 -11.40 -1.30
C ALA A 165 15.99 -12.89 -1.65
N GLU A 166 15.78 -13.75 -0.65
CA GLU A 166 15.71 -15.19 -0.86
C GLU A 166 14.36 -15.56 -1.44
N GLU A 167 14.34 -16.49 -2.41
CA GLU A 167 13.11 -17.05 -2.93
C GLU A 167 12.41 -17.85 -1.84
N TYR A 168 11.12 -17.61 -1.68
CA TYR A 168 10.25 -18.29 -0.74
C TYR A 168 9.14 -18.98 -1.54
N ALA A 169 9.09 -20.30 -1.42
CA ALA A 169 7.95 -21.06 -1.89
C ALA A 169 6.76 -20.75 -0.98
N LEU A 170 5.72 -20.14 -1.54
CA LEU A 170 4.42 -20.07 -0.87
C LEU A 170 3.82 -21.48 -0.92
N GLU A 171 3.94 -22.22 0.18
CA GLU A 171 3.20 -23.49 0.39
C GLU A 171 1.69 -23.24 0.42
#